data_AF-A0A529NCP8-F1
#
_entry.id   AF-A0A529NCP8-F1
#
_cell.length_a   1.000
_cell.length_b   1.000
_cell.length_c   1.000
_cell.angle_alpha   90.00
_cell.angle_beta   90.00
_cell.angle_gamma   90.00
#
_symmetry.space_group_name_H-M   'P 1'
#
loop_
_entity.id
_entity.type
_entity.pdbx_description
1 polymer ?
#
loop_
_entity_poly.entity_id
_entity_poly.type
_entity_poly.pdbx_seq_one_letter_code
_entity_poly.pdbx_strand_id
1 'polypeptide(L)'
;MTGKTAFETQYGFARKDVRLETWRLSPFNRWSFQNVGELVPSAHVAAAPGGEEQAKSVGTLLEEKVSFAGGSETVGSFLKRSDTD
;
A
#
# COMPACT_ATOMS: atom_id res chain seq x y z
N MET A 1 -14.03 -11.64 -25.66
CA MET A 1 -13.82 -11.83 -24.20
C MET A 1 -12.87 -10.74 -23.74
N THR A 2 -13.33 -9.76 -22.99
CA THR A 2 -12.44 -8.76 -22.36
C THR A 2 -11.91 -9.37 -21.07
N GLY A 3 -10.63 -9.77 -21.08
CA GLY A 3 -9.93 -10.26 -19.89
C GLY A 3 -9.75 -9.16 -18.84
N LYS A 4 -9.30 -9.54 -17.65
CA LYS A 4 -8.95 -8.58 -16.59
C LYS A 4 -7.88 -7.61 -17.08
N THR A 5 -8.04 -6.35 -16.71
CA THR A 5 -7.01 -5.32 -16.91
C THR A 5 -5.77 -5.62 -16.04
N ALA A 6 -4.64 -4.99 -16.38
CA ALA A 6 -3.44 -5.07 -15.56
C ALA A 6 -3.70 -4.56 -14.12
N PHE A 7 -4.48 -3.49 -13.99
CA PHE A 7 -4.91 -2.94 -12.70
C PHE A 7 -5.70 -3.97 -11.88
N GLU A 8 -6.72 -4.58 -12.47
CA GLU A 8 -7.55 -5.59 -11.79
C GLU A 8 -6.74 -6.84 -11.41
N THR A 9 -5.72 -7.16 -12.20
CA THR A 9 -4.82 -8.28 -11.90
C THR A 9 -3.94 -7.97 -10.68
N GLN A 10 -3.45 -6.74 -10.56
CA GLN A 10 -2.60 -6.32 -9.45
C GLN A 10 -3.38 -6.08 -8.15
N TYR A 11 -4.51 -5.37 -8.22
CA TYR A 11 -5.22 -4.89 -7.02
C TYR A 11 -6.46 -5.70 -6.65
N GLY A 12 -6.95 -6.55 -7.55
CA GLY A 12 -8.11 -7.42 -7.29
C GLY A 12 -9.48 -6.73 -7.38
N PHE A 13 -9.54 -5.47 -7.81
CA PHE A 13 -10.76 -4.70 -8.05
C PHE A 13 -10.63 -3.81 -9.30
N ALA A 14 -11.75 -3.34 -9.85
CA ALA A 14 -11.74 -2.51 -11.05
C ALA A 14 -11.35 -1.05 -10.74
N ARG A 15 -10.49 -0.44 -11.56
CA ARG A 15 -10.04 0.95 -11.36
C ARG A 15 -11.20 1.96 -11.29
N LYS A 16 -12.28 1.70 -12.04
CA LYS A 16 -13.49 2.53 -12.08
C LYS A 16 -14.30 2.52 -10.77
N ASP A 17 -14.05 1.55 -9.88
CA ASP A 17 -14.76 1.44 -8.60
C ASP A 17 -14.10 2.30 -7.51
N VAL A 18 -12.90 2.83 -7.75
CA VAL A 18 -12.25 3.85 -6.92
C VAL A 18 -12.83 5.23 -7.25
N ARG A 19 -13.78 5.67 -6.42
CA ARG A 19 -14.53 6.92 -6.59
C ARG A 19 -14.39 7.79 -5.35
N LEU A 20 -14.84 9.04 -5.42
CA LEU A 20 -14.75 9.99 -4.30
C LEU A 20 -15.48 9.49 -3.04
N GLU A 21 -16.53 8.68 -3.21
CA GLU A 21 -17.31 8.09 -2.11
C GLU A 21 -16.68 6.81 -1.55
N THR A 22 -15.87 6.10 -2.35
CA THR A 22 -15.40 4.74 -2.02
C THR A 22 -13.91 4.64 -1.76
N TRP A 23 -13.09 5.63 -2.16
CA TRP A 23 -11.64 5.51 -2.14
C TRP A 23 -11.03 5.18 -0.79
N ARG A 24 -11.68 5.54 0.32
CA ARG A 24 -11.23 5.24 1.69
C ARG A 24 -11.60 3.83 2.18
N LEU A 25 -12.46 3.11 1.47
CA LEU A 25 -12.94 1.79 1.86
C LEU A 25 -12.00 0.69 1.35
N SER A 26 -11.89 -0.41 2.08
CA SER A 26 -11.23 -1.62 1.58
C SER A 26 -12.07 -2.26 0.45
N PRO A 27 -11.45 -2.74 -0.63
CA PRO A 27 -10.01 -2.80 -0.91
C PRO A 27 -9.44 -1.56 -1.63
N PHE A 28 -10.26 -0.57 -1.95
CA PHE A 28 -9.90 0.60 -2.77
C PHE A 28 -8.80 1.47 -2.16
N ASN A 29 -8.74 1.53 -0.82
CA ASN A 29 -7.73 2.26 -0.06
C ASN A 29 -6.28 1.82 -0.34
N ARG A 30 -6.07 0.53 -0.66
CA ARG A 30 -4.74 -0.02 -0.96
C ARG A 30 -4.07 0.63 -2.16
N TRP A 31 -4.85 1.10 -3.14
CA TRP A 31 -4.32 1.89 -4.25
C TRP A 31 -4.45 3.39 -4.00
N SER A 32 -5.60 3.84 -3.49
CA SER A 32 -5.92 5.27 -3.43
C SER A 32 -5.04 6.04 -2.44
N PHE A 33 -4.57 5.43 -1.35
CA PHE A 33 -3.70 6.13 -0.39
C PHE A 33 -2.33 6.45 -0.98
N GLN A 34 -1.87 5.64 -1.93
CA GLN A 34 -0.64 5.86 -2.70
C GLN A 34 -0.83 6.77 -3.93
N ASN A 35 -2.09 7.11 -4.29
CA ASN A 35 -2.44 7.80 -5.54
C ASN A 35 -3.53 8.88 -5.34
N VAL A 36 -3.66 9.43 -4.12
CA VAL A 36 -4.80 10.29 -3.74
C VAL A 36 -4.93 11.56 -4.58
N GLY A 37 -3.82 12.04 -5.14
CA GLY A 37 -3.79 13.19 -6.05
C GLY A 37 -4.60 13.00 -7.33
N GLU A 38 -4.92 11.76 -7.72
CA GLU A 38 -5.84 11.48 -8.83
C GLU A 38 -7.32 11.64 -8.47
N LEU A 39 -7.66 11.73 -7.18
CA LEU A 39 -9.04 11.69 -6.68
C LEU A 39 -9.45 12.99 -5.99
N VAL A 40 -8.51 13.61 -5.26
CA VAL A 40 -8.75 14.79 -4.45
C VAL A 40 -7.75 15.87 -4.84
N PRO A 41 -8.20 17.12 -5.08
CA PRO A 41 -7.30 18.24 -5.30
C PRO A 41 -6.23 18.31 -4.21
N SER A 42 -4.98 18.24 -4.63
CA SER A 42 -3.82 18.13 -3.75
C SER A 42 -2.84 19.26 -4.08
N ALA A 43 -2.24 19.84 -3.05
CA ALA A 43 -1.19 20.84 -3.21
C ALA A 43 0.19 20.20 -3.09
N HIS A 44 1.12 20.60 -3.95
CA HIS A 44 2.49 20.12 -3.89
C HIS A 44 3.24 20.78 -2.73
N VAL A 45 3.90 19.97 -1.90
CA VAL A 45 4.82 20.43 -0.85
C VAL A 45 6.23 20.15 -1.33
N ALA A 46 7.02 21.21 -1.55
CA ALA A 46 8.39 21.07 -2.03
C ALA A 46 9.29 20.46 -0.95
N ALA A 47 10.11 19.48 -1.35
CA ALA A 47 11.15 18.92 -0.49
C ALA A 47 12.25 19.96 -0.21
N ALA A 48 12.89 19.85 0.95
CA ALA A 48 14.06 20.65 1.25
C ALA A 48 15.21 20.32 0.27
N PRO A 49 16.01 21.32 -0.14
CA PRO A 49 17.18 21.07 -0.97
C PRO A 49 18.18 20.19 -0.23
N GLY A 50 18.85 19.27 -0.94
CA GLY A 50 19.83 18.33 -0.37
C GLY A 50 19.53 16.86 -0.61
N GLY A 51 18.31 16.53 -1.05
CA GLY A 51 17.89 15.16 -1.35
C GLY A 51 17.64 14.31 -0.10
N GLU A 52 17.08 13.12 -0.30
CA GLU A 52 16.85 12.15 0.78
C GLU A 52 18.12 11.31 1.05
N GLU A 53 18.30 10.90 2.29
CA GLU A 53 19.32 9.90 2.64
C GLU A 53 19.01 8.57 1.94
N GLN A 54 20.04 7.86 1.47
CA GLN A 54 19.86 6.54 0.88
C GLN A 54 19.25 5.57 1.89
N ALA A 55 18.26 4.81 1.44
CA ALA A 55 17.65 3.75 2.23
C ALA A 55 18.71 2.74 2.69
N LYS A 56 18.71 2.44 3.99
CA LYS A 56 19.56 1.41 4.58
C LYS A 56 18.88 0.05 4.48
N SER A 57 19.70 -1.00 4.42
CA SER A 57 19.17 -2.37 4.49
C SER A 57 18.45 -2.59 5.81
N VAL A 58 17.27 -3.22 5.74
CA VAL A 58 16.50 -3.68 6.90
C VAL A 58 17.05 -4.98 7.50
N GLY A 59 18.14 -5.52 6.93
CA GLY A 59 18.78 -6.75 7.43
C GLY A 59 17.82 -7.93 7.43
N THR A 60 17.81 -8.68 8.53
CA THR A 60 16.95 -9.86 8.74
C THR A 60 15.65 -9.53 9.48
N LEU A 61 15.26 -8.26 9.56
CA LEU A 61 14.11 -7.83 10.36
C LEU A 61 12.81 -8.48 9.90
N LEU A 62 12.65 -8.73 8.59
CA LEU A 62 11.41 -9.29 8.04
C LEU A 62 11.23 -10.77 8.38
N GLU A 63 12.32 -11.47 8.68
CA GLU A 63 12.36 -12.87 9.09
C GLU A 63 12.12 -13.06 10.60
N GLU A 64 12.35 -12.02 11.40
CA GLU A 64 12.15 -12.06 12.85
C GLU A 64 10.71 -12.48 13.21
N LYS A 65 10.59 -13.22 14.32
CA LYS A 65 9.31 -13.77 14.78
C LYS A 65 8.62 -12.84 15.77
N VAL A 66 7.35 -12.57 15.51
CA VAL A 66 6.46 -11.88 16.45
C VAL A 66 5.48 -12.91 17.02
N SER A 67 5.20 -12.83 18.32
CA SER A 67 4.28 -13.74 19.02
C SER A 67 2.97 -13.05 19.34
N PHE A 68 1.86 -13.73 19.04
CA PHE A 68 0.50 -13.31 19.34
C PHE A 68 -0.22 -14.41 20.13
N ALA A 69 -1.38 -14.09 20.71
CA ALA A 69 -2.19 -15.08 21.42
C ALA A 69 -2.57 -16.31 20.56
N GLY A 70 -2.65 -16.14 19.23
CA GLY A 70 -3.00 -17.19 18.26
C GLY A 70 -1.81 -17.91 17.60
N GLY A 71 -0.58 -17.63 18.02
CA GLY A 71 0.63 -18.21 17.43
C GLY A 71 1.67 -17.17 17.02
N SER A 72 2.71 -17.62 16.32
CA SER A 72 3.81 -16.76 15.86
C SER A 72 3.91 -16.74 14.33
N GLU A 73 4.17 -15.56 13.78
CA GLU A 73 4.47 -15.32 12.37
C GLU A 73 5.71 -14.43 12.22
N THR A 74 6.23 -14.30 10.99
CA THR A 74 7.35 -13.37 10.75
C THR A 74 6.83 -11.94 10.69
N VAL A 75 7.69 -10.95 10.97
CA VAL A 75 7.38 -9.52 10.80
C VAL A 75 6.85 -9.25 9.39
N GLY A 76 7.51 -9.77 8.35
CA GLY A 76 7.07 -9.58 6.96
C GLY A 76 5.68 -10.18 6.67
N SER A 77 5.37 -11.34 7.27
CA SER A 77 4.04 -11.96 7.13
C SER A 77 2.96 -11.13 7.81
N PHE A 78 3.25 -10.62 9.01
CA PHE A 78 2.38 -9.75 9.76
C PHE A 78 2.04 -8.48 8.98
N LEU A 79 3.07 -7.75 8.50
CA LEU A 79 2.91 -6.51 7.72
C LEU A 79 2.06 -6.74 6.47
N LYS A 80 2.35 -7.81 5.72
CA LYS A 80 1.57 -8.18 4.53
C LYS A 80 0.12 -8.49 4.85
N ARG A 81 -0.16 -9.22 5.94
CA ARG A 81 -1.51 -9.58 6.38
C ARG A 81 -2.31 -8.37 6.88
N SER A 82 -1.63 -7.37 7.44
CA SER A 82 -2.24 -6.12 7.90
C SER A 82 -2.37 -5.05 6.81
N ASP A 83 -2.13 -5.40 5.54
CA ASP A 83 -2.15 -4.46 4.41
C ASP A 83 -1.19 -3.27 4.60
N THR A 84 -0.01 -3.49 5.19
CA THR A 84 1.07 -2.49 5.18
C THR A 84 1.59 -2.32 3.76
N ASP A 85 1.71 -1.06 3.33
CA ASP A 85 2.20 -0.63 2.02
C ASP A 85 3.73 -0.46 1.96
#